data_AF-A0A533XPB6-F1
#
_entry.id   AF-A0A533XPB6-F1
#
_cell.length_a   1.000
_cell.length_b   1.000
_cell.length_c   1.000
_cell.angle_alpha   90.00
_cell.angle_beta   90.00
_cell.angle_gamma   90.00
#
_symmetry.space_group_name_H-M   'P 1'
#
loop_
_entity.id
_entity.type
_entity.pdbx_description
1 polymer ?
#
loop_
_entity_poly.entity_id
_entity_poly.type
_entity_poly.pdbx_seq_one_letter_code
_entity_poly.pdbx_strand_id
1 'polypeptide(L)'
;MAVLTAVLAGAFSVLGTYFTAQFQAKHAIAQKQLEYRAQSYAAFLEKIDRSRSPEIGQLLSIGSLAERVATDSEIQNLEDQLAALLRKASVQDLYWKLNSDLNLVRLHGSDRVRRVCDDILKALALREFEIDWSVYPKEVSQFRAKWAGVQKEGITYGWQPRISNEKRLMIIVVGKLFEILVTELRNELQTPSST
;
A
#
# COMPACT_ATOMS: atom_id res chain seq x y z
N MET A 1 31.62 41.09 39.71
CA MET A 1 30.30 40.47 39.50
C MET A 1 29.75 40.73 38.10
N ALA A 2 29.53 41.99 37.68
CA ALA A 2 28.88 42.32 36.39
C ALA A 2 29.52 41.73 35.12
N VAL A 3 30.86 41.65 35.05
CA VAL A 3 31.58 41.09 33.88
C VAL A 3 31.34 39.58 33.75
N LEU A 4 31.29 38.85 34.87
CA LEU A 4 31.03 37.41 34.89
C LEU A 4 29.58 37.12 34.46
N THR A 5 28.62 37.94 34.90
CA THR A 5 27.22 37.84 34.51
C THR A 5 27.01 38.14 33.02
N ALA A 6 27.75 39.11 32.45
CA ALA A 6 27.66 39.44 31.03
C ALA A 6 28.22 38.33 30.13
N VAL A 7 29.34 37.71 30.52
CA VAL A 7 29.92 36.58 29.78
C VAL A 7 29.02 35.35 29.86
N LEU A 8 28.44 35.05 31.02
CA LEU A 8 27.48 33.97 31.18
C LEU A 8 26.20 34.23 30.36
N ALA A 9 25.64 35.44 30.40
CA ALA A 9 24.48 35.80 29.59
C ALA A 9 24.76 35.69 28.08
N GLY A 10 25.95 36.10 27.62
CA GLY A 10 26.39 35.92 26.24
C GLY A 10 26.52 34.44 25.85
N ALA A 11 27.12 33.61 26.70
CA ALA A 11 27.24 32.17 26.48
C ALA A 11 25.87 31.48 26.45
N PHE A 12 24.95 31.81 27.37
CA PHE A 12 23.59 31.30 27.37
C PHE A 12 22.77 31.76 26.17
N SER A 13 22.99 32.98 25.66
CA SER A 13 22.34 33.48 24.46
C SER A 13 22.79 32.72 23.19
N VAL A 14 24.09 32.46 23.04
CA VAL A 14 24.64 31.69 21.91
C VAL A 14 24.21 30.22 21.97
N LEU A 15 24.24 29.60 23.14
CA LEU A 15 23.77 28.22 23.31
C LEU A 15 22.25 28.13 23.10
N GLY A 16 21.48 29.06 23.67
CA GLY A 16 20.03 29.12 23.51
C GLY A 16 19.62 29.29 22.05
N THR A 17 20.28 30.19 21.30
CA THR A 17 20.02 30.38 19.86
C THR A 17 20.41 29.16 19.01
N TYR A 18 21.50 28.48 19.35
CA TYR A 18 21.89 27.24 18.68
C TYR A 18 20.86 26.12 18.87
N PHE A 19 20.41 25.91 20.11
CA PHE A 19 19.37 24.90 20.41
C PHE A 19 18.03 25.25 19.78
N THR A 20 17.60 26.52 19.82
CA THR A 20 16.34 26.92 19.19
C THR A 20 16.40 26.82 17.66
N ALA A 21 17.53 27.16 17.03
CA ALA A 21 17.72 26.98 15.59
C ALA A 21 17.66 25.51 15.18
N GLN A 22 18.33 24.61 15.92
CA GLN A 22 18.24 23.17 15.67
C GLN A 22 16.82 22.63 15.87
N PHE A 23 16.12 23.10 16.90
CA PHE A 23 14.75 22.70 17.18
C PHE A 23 13.80 23.19 16.07
N GLN A 24 13.91 24.46 15.66
CA GLN A 24 13.15 25.02 14.54
C GLN A 24 13.45 24.30 13.23
N ALA A 25 14.71 23.97 12.94
CA ALA A 25 15.09 23.20 11.77
C ALA A 25 14.47 21.80 11.78
N LYS A 26 14.51 21.10 12.92
CA LYS A 26 13.86 19.78 13.08
C LYS A 26 12.35 19.87 12.86
N HIS A 27 11.69 20.89 13.42
CA HIS A 27 10.26 21.11 13.21
C HIS A 27 9.93 21.45 11.76
N ALA A 28 10.71 22.30 11.10
CA ALA A 28 10.51 22.64 9.69
C ALA A 28 10.68 21.41 8.78
N ILE A 29 11.67 20.56 9.06
CA ILE A 29 11.87 19.30 8.33
C ILE A 29 10.70 18.35 8.56
N ALA A 30 10.26 18.18 9.82
CA ALA A 30 9.13 17.32 10.15
C ALA A 30 7.83 17.80 9.47
N GLN A 31 7.57 19.10 9.48
CA GLN A 31 6.43 19.69 8.79
C GLN A 31 6.50 19.48 7.28
N LYS A 32 7.67 19.69 6.67
CA LYS A 32 7.87 19.41 5.23
C LYS A 32 7.66 17.95 4.88
N GLN A 33 8.10 17.02 5.74
CA GLN A 33 7.86 15.59 5.55
C GLN A 33 6.37 15.24 5.60
N LEU A 34 5.60 15.87 6.49
CA LEU A 34 4.15 15.71 6.54
C LEU A 34 3.47 16.27 5.28
N GLU A 35 3.90 17.44 4.80
CA GLU A 35 3.41 18.01 3.54
C GLU A 35 3.69 17.10 2.35
N TYR A 36 4.92 16.59 2.20
CA TYR A 36 5.28 15.66 1.13
C TYR A 36 4.53 14.34 1.24
N ARG A 37 4.35 13.81 2.45
CA ARG A 37 3.53 12.61 2.68
C ARG A 37 2.10 12.87 2.21
N ALA A 38 1.46 13.93 2.68
CA ALA A 38 0.08 14.26 2.33
C ALA A 38 -0.09 14.44 0.81
N GLN A 39 0.84 15.16 0.16
CA GLN A 39 0.83 15.35 -1.29
C GLN A 39 1.00 14.02 -2.04
N SER A 40 1.96 13.18 -1.64
CA SER A 40 2.21 11.89 -2.27
C SER A 40 1.01 10.94 -2.16
N TYR A 41 0.37 10.92 -0.99
CA TYR A 41 -0.79 10.08 -0.73
C TYR A 41 -2.00 10.56 -1.51
N ALA A 42 -2.27 11.88 -1.51
CA ALA A 42 -3.35 12.46 -2.29
C ALA A 42 -3.18 12.19 -3.79
N ALA A 43 -1.98 12.41 -4.33
CA ALA A 43 -1.68 12.15 -5.75
C ALA A 43 -1.86 10.67 -6.11
N PHE A 44 -1.44 9.75 -5.23
CA PHE A 44 -1.65 8.32 -5.42
C PHE A 44 -3.15 7.96 -5.38
N LEU A 45 -3.89 8.44 -4.38
CA LEU A 45 -5.33 8.20 -4.24
C LEU A 45 -6.13 8.75 -5.43
N GLU A 46 -5.71 9.88 -5.99
CA GLU A 46 -6.31 10.45 -7.19
C GLU A 46 -5.99 9.60 -8.44
N LYS A 47 -4.78 9.03 -8.52
CA LYS A 47 -4.34 8.21 -9.64
C LYS A 47 -5.02 6.83 -9.70
N ILE A 48 -5.32 6.24 -8.54
CA ILE A 48 -6.03 4.95 -8.47
C ILE A 48 -7.53 5.08 -8.77
N ASP A 49 -8.06 6.30 -8.88
CA ASP A 49 -9.42 6.50 -9.37
C ASP A 49 -9.56 5.90 -10.79
N ARG A 50 -10.67 5.21 -11.04
CA ARG A 50 -10.92 4.40 -12.24
C ARG A 50 -10.79 5.22 -13.54
N SER A 51 -11.00 6.54 -13.44
CA SER A 51 -10.86 7.49 -14.53
C SER A 51 -9.42 7.70 -15.00
N ARG A 52 -8.43 7.54 -14.11
CA ARG A 52 -7.02 7.86 -14.37
C ARG A 52 -6.12 6.65 -14.55
N SER A 53 -6.46 5.52 -13.93
CA SER A 53 -5.73 4.26 -14.10
C SER A 53 -6.70 3.09 -14.20
N PRO A 54 -7.20 2.78 -15.42
CA PRO A 54 -8.25 1.79 -15.59
C PRO A 54 -7.80 0.39 -15.16
N GLU A 55 -6.52 0.04 -15.30
CA GLU A 55 -5.99 -1.27 -14.88
C GLU A 55 -5.93 -1.41 -13.37
N ILE A 56 -5.50 -0.36 -12.64
CA ILE A 56 -5.45 -0.36 -11.17
C ILE A 56 -6.86 -0.33 -10.60
N GLY A 57 -7.74 0.49 -11.18
CA GLY A 57 -9.15 0.54 -10.81
C GLY A 57 -9.88 -0.79 -11.06
N GLN A 58 -9.53 -1.50 -12.13
CA GLN A 58 -10.03 -2.85 -12.40
C GLN A 58 -9.47 -3.86 -11.39
N LEU A 59 -8.20 -3.76 -11.01
CA LEU A 59 -7.59 -4.62 -9.99
C LEU A 59 -8.30 -4.48 -8.64
N LEU A 60 -8.56 -3.23 -8.20
CA LEU A 60 -9.36 -2.94 -7.00
C LEU A 60 -10.77 -3.52 -7.11
N SER A 61 -11.41 -3.36 -8.27
CA SER A 61 -12.75 -3.93 -8.51
C SER A 61 -12.75 -5.44 -8.34
N ILE A 62 -11.77 -6.12 -8.91
CA ILE A 62 -11.64 -7.58 -8.86
C ILE A 62 -11.41 -8.04 -7.42
N GLY A 63 -10.56 -7.35 -6.65
CA GLY A 63 -10.36 -7.63 -5.22
C GLY A 63 -11.67 -7.59 -4.45
N SER A 64 -12.45 -6.52 -4.62
CA SER A 64 -13.75 -6.36 -3.96
C SER A 64 -14.80 -7.40 -4.40
N LEU A 65 -14.76 -7.83 -5.66
CA LEU A 65 -15.64 -8.87 -6.18
C LEU A 65 -15.30 -10.23 -5.57
N ALA A 66 -14.01 -10.55 -5.46
CA ALA A 66 -13.52 -11.82 -4.91
C ALA A 66 -13.98 -12.07 -3.46
N GLU A 67 -14.34 -11.02 -2.71
CA GLU A 67 -14.92 -11.17 -1.37
C GLU A 67 -16.36 -11.70 -1.38
N ARG A 68 -17.10 -11.42 -2.45
CA ARG A 68 -18.55 -11.64 -2.54
C ARG A 68 -18.92 -12.88 -3.34
N VAL A 69 -17.96 -13.49 -4.02
CA VAL A 69 -18.19 -14.69 -4.82
C VAL A 69 -18.59 -15.87 -3.92
N ALA A 70 -19.76 -16.45 -4.21
CA ALA A 70 -20.31 -17.60 -3.50
C ALA A 70 -20.67 -18.76 -4.44
N THR A 71 -20.97 -18.49 -5.71
CA THR A 71 -21.44 -19.48 -6.69
C THR A 71 -20.44 -19.71 -7.82
N ASP A 72 -20.52 -20.86 -8.48
CA ASP A 72 -19.62 -21.24 -9.59
C ASP A 72 -19.67 -20.24 -10.76
N SER A 73 -20.86 -19.68 -11.07
CA SER A 73 -21.02 -18.67 -12.11
C SER A 73 -20.34 -17.35 -11.75
N GLU A 74 -20.37 -16.96 -10.48
CA GLU A 74 -19.64 -15.77 -9.98
C GLU A 74 -18.12 -16.01 -9.98
N ILE A 75 -17.66 -17.23 -9.67
CA ILE A 75 -16.24 -17.61 -9.80
C ILE A 75 -15.79 -17.50 -11.25
N GLN A 76 -16.60 -18.01 -12.20
CA GLN A 76 -16.29 -17.91 -13.62
C GLN A 76 -16.26 -16.45 -14.11
N ASN A 77 -17.22 -15.62 -13.70
CA ASN A 77 -17.22 -14.19 -14.01
C ASN A 77 -15.99 -13.47 -13.45
N LEU A 78 -15.59 -13.79 -12.21
CA LEU A 78 -14.35 -13.27 -11.63
C LEU A 78 -13.14 -13.68 -12.46
N GLU A 79 -13.07 -14.94 -12.90
CA GLU A 79 -11.97 -15.43 -13.73
C GLU A 79 -11.94 -14.78 -15.12
N ASP A 80 -13.08 -14.56 -15.74
CA ASP A 80 -13.18 -13.88 -17.03
C ASP A 80 -12.69 -12.43 -16.92
N GLN A 81 -13.01 -11.74 -15.82
CA GLN A 81 -12.50 -10.39 -15.54
C GLN A 81 -10.99 -10.36 -15.28
N LEU A 82 -10.47 -11.36 -14.56
CA LEU A 82 -9.04 -11.54 -14.34
C LEU A 82 -8.29 -11.78 -15.65
N ALA A 83 -8.82 -12.67 -16.49
CA ALA A 83 -8.27 -12.96 -17.81
C ALA A 83 -8.31 -11.73 -18.72
N ALA A 84 -9.40 -10.97 -18.68
CA ALA A 84 -9.51 -9.71 -19.44
C ALA A 84 -8.49 -8.66 -18.98
N LEU A 85 -8.25 -8.53 -17.67
CA LEU A 85 -7.20 -7.65 -17.14
C LEU A 85 -5.82 -8.09 -17.65
N LEU A 86 -5.48 -9.37 -17.53
CA LEU A 86 -4.17 -9.90 -17.91
C LEU A 86 -3.92 -9.94 -19.43
N ARG A 87 -4.98 -9.90 -20.26
CA ARG A 87 -4.86 -9.70 -21.71
C ARG A 87 -4.53 -8.24 -22.06
N LYS A 88 -5.02 -7.28 -21.29
CA LYS A 88 -4.78 -5.85 -21.51
C LYS A 88 -3.44 -5.39 -20.96
N ALA A 89 -3.05 -5.89 -19.80
CA ALA A 89 -1.80 -5.56 -19.13
C ALA A 89 -1.15 -6.84 -18.62
N SER A 90 0.09 -7.11 -19.07
CA SER A 90 0.81 -8.27 -18.57
C SER A 90 1.13 -8.09 -17.08
N VAL A 91 1.42 -9.19 -16.37
CA VAL A 91 1.86 -9.13 -14.96
C VAL A 91 3.08 -8.22 -14.81
N GLN A 92 3.99 -8.24 -15.79
CA GLN A 92 5.19 -7.41 -15.80
C GLN A 92 4.84 -5.92 -15.96
N ASP A 93 3.89 -5.59 -16.83
CA ASP A 93 3.44 -4.20 -17.02
C ASP A 93 2.76 -3.67 -15.76
N LEU A 94 1.91 -4.50 -15.15
CA LEU A 94 1.27 -4.19 -13.86
C LEU A 94 2.33 -3.97 -12.78
N TYR A 95 3.34 -4.84 -12.70
CA TYR A 95 4.43 -4.69 -11.75
C TYR A 95 5.19 -3.38 -11.94
N TRP A 96 5.62 -3.05 -13.17
CA TRP A 96 6.38 -1.83 -13.42
C TRP A 96 5.57 -0.56 -13.14
N LYS A 97 4.30 -0.54 -13.59
CA LYS A 97 3.39 0.58 -13.34
C LYS A 97 3.17 0.78 -11.85
N LEU A 98 2.88 -0.29 -11.12
CA LEU A 98 2.65 -0.22 -9.68
C LEU A 98 3.91 0.08 -8.89
N ASN A 99 5.06 -0.46 -9.26
CA ASN A 99 6.33 -0.13 -8.61
C ASN A 99 6.63 1.37 -8.75
N SER A 100 6.44 1.93 -9.94
CA SER A 100 6.58 3.37 -10.17
C SER A 100 5.63 4.18 -9.30
N ASP A 101 4.36 3.78 -9.21
CA ASP A 101 3.33 4.51 -8.49
C ASP A 101 3.49 4.42 -6.96
N LEU A 102 3.90 3.26 -6.47
CA LEU A 102 4.12 3.00 -5.05
C LEU A 102 5.44 3.61 -4.54
N ASN A 103 6.42 3.88 -5.39
CA ASN A 103 7.72 4.43 -4.95
C ASN A 103 7.59 5.77 -4.22
N LEU A 104 6.73 6.67 -4.70
CA LEU A 104 6.50 7.95 -4.02
C LEU A 104 5.82 7.76 -2.66
N VAL A 105 4.87 6.82 -2.59
CA VAL A 105 4.16 6.47 -1.36
C VAL A 105 5.14 5.84 -0.35
N ARG A 106 6.02 4.94 -0.80
CA ARG A 106 7.05 4.30 0.03
C ARG A 106 8.07 5.29 0.56
N LEU A 107 8.48 6.27 -0.24
CA LEU A 107 9.48 7.26 0.15
C LEU A 107 9.02 8.06 1.37
N HIS A 108 7.79 8.55 1.34
CA HIS A 108 7.25 9.44 2.37
C HIS A 108 6.40 8.75 3.43
N GLY A 109 6.07 7.47 3.21
CA GLY A 109 5.16 6.76 4.09
C GLY A 109 5.78 6.21 5.36
N SER A 110 4.91 5.85 6.30
CA SER A 110 5.30 5.14 7.51
C SER A 110 5.86 3.75 7.18
N ASP A 111 6.47 3.09 8.17
CA ASP A 111 6.94 1.72 8.00
C ASP A 111 5.80 0.74 7.70
N ARG A 112 4.59 1.04 8.17
CA ARG A 112 3.40 0.25 7.85
C ARG A 112 3.00 0.41 6.39
N VAL A 113 2.91 1.65 5.90
CA VAL A 113 2.60 1.93 4.49
C VAL A 113 3.66 1.33 3.57
N ARG A 114 4.95 1.51 3.88
CA ARG A 114 6.06 0.92 3.13
C ARG A 114 5.93 -0.60 3.03
N ARG A 115 5.66 -1.27 4.15
CA ARG A 115 5.47 -2.72 4.20
C ARG A 115 4.34 -3.17 3.27
N VAL A 116 3.18 -2.51 3.34
CA VAL A 116 2.05 -2.86 2.47
C VAL A 116 2.40 -2.67 0.99
N CYS A 117 3.09 -1.58 0.63
CA CYS A 117 3.57 -1.38 -0.73
C CYS A 117 4.54 -2.48 -1.18
N ASP A 118 5.49 -2.87 -0.32
CA ASP A 118 6.44 -3.95 -0.62
C ASP A 118 5.74 -5.30 -0.79
N ASP A 119 4.77 -5.60 0.06
CA ASP A 119 4.02 -6.85 0.03
C ASP A 119 3.08 -6.93 -1.20
N ILE A 120 2.54 -5.79 -1.67
CA ILE A 120 1.86 -5.70 -2.98
C ILE A 120 2.80 -6.13 -4.12
N LEU A 121 4.03 -5.61 -4.14
CA LEU A 121 5.02 -5.94 -5.18
C LEU A 121 5.50 -7.38 -5.09
N LYS A 122 5.67 -7.93 -3.87
CA LYS A 122 5.97 -9.35 -3.67
C LYS A 122 4.84 -10.23 -4.20
N ALA A 123 3.59 -9.90 -3.88
CA ALA A 123 2.43 -10.64 -4.37
C ALA A 123 2.39 -10.65 -5.91
N LEU A 124 2.56 -9.49 -6.56
CA LEU A 124 2.65 -9.38 -8.03
C LEU A 124 3.81 -10.18 -8.64
N ALA A 125 4.91 -10.31 -7.92
CA ALA A 125 6.05 -11.11 -8.31
C ALA A 125 5.88 -12.61 -8.03
N LEU A 126 4.67 -13.06 -7.63
CA LEU A 126 4.37 -14.44 -7.21
C LEU A 126 5.20 -14.92 -6.00
N ARG A 127 5.63 -13.99 -5.14
CA ARG A 127 6.40 -14.24 -3.92
C ARG A 127 5.58 -14.03 -2.66
N GLU A 128 4.32 -14.43 -2.68
CA GLU A 128 3.40 -14.25 -1.54
C GLU A 128 3.82 -15.01 -0.27
N PHE A 129 4.71 -15.99 -0.38
CA PHE A 129 5.29 -16.69 0.75
C PHE A 129 6.30 -15.84 1.54
N GLU A 130 6.83 -14.76 0.95
CA GLU A 130 7.72 -13.79 1.62
C GLU A 130 6.95 -12.70 2.38
N ILE A 131 5.62 -12.75 2.35
CA ILE A 131 4.74 -11.81 3.04
C ILE A 131 4.50 -12.35 4.45
N ASP A 132 4.80 -11.52 5.45
CA ASP A 132 4.51 -11.85 6.84
C ASP A 132 3.01 -11.61 7.12
N TRP A 133 2.20 -12.65 6.93
CA TRP A 133 0.75 -12.57 7.12
C TRP A 133 0.32 -12.32 8.58
N SER A 134 1.22 -12.49 9.55
CA SER A 134 0.90 -12.35 10.98
C SER A 134 0.68 -10.90 11.41
N VAL A 135 1.21 -9.93 10.64
CA VAL A 135 1.07 -8.49 10.91
C VAL A 135 -0.21 -7.89 10.36
N TYR A 136 -0.97 -8.67 9.59
CA TYR A 136 -2.24 -8.26 9.01
C TYR A 136 -3.42 -8.73 9.88
N PRO A 137 -4.58 -8.05 9.81
CA PRO A 137 -5.80 -8.51 10.46
C PRO A 137 -6.14 -9.95 10.05
N LYS A 138 -6.71 -10.73 10.98
CA LYS A 138 -7.00 -12.16 10.77
C LYS A 138 -7.87 -12.38 9.53
N GLU A 139 -8.77 -11.46 9.24
CA GLU A 139 -9.68 -11.49 8.10
C GLU A 139 -8.90 -11.55 6.78
N VAL A 140 -7.77 -10.85 6.67
CA VAL A 140 -6.90 -10.85 5.48
C VAL A 140 -6.21 -12.20 5.32
N SER A 141 -5.66 -12.73 6.42
CA SER A 141 -4.98 -14.03 6.42
C SER A 141 -5.94 -15.18 6.09
N GLN A 142 -7.18 -15.12 6.60
CA GLN A 142 -8.25 -16.08 6.33
C GLN A 142 -8.73 -15.97 4.88
N PHE A 143 -8.88 -14.76 4.36
CA PHE A 143 -9.25 -14.53 2.97
C PHE A 143 -8.23 -15.16 2.01
N ARG A 144 -6.92 -14.94 2.26
CA ARG A 144 -5.84 -15.57 1.50
C ARG A 144 -5.88 -17.09 1.64
N ALA A 145 -6.08 -17.63 2.84
CA ALA A 145 -6.15 -19.07 3.07
C ALA A 145 -7.34 -19.72 2.36
N LYS A 146 -8.51 -19.07 2.34
CA LYS A 146 -9.71 -19.51 1.60
C LYS A 146 -9.37 -19.68 0.12
N TRP A 147 -8.82 -18.63 -0.50
CA TRP A 147 -8.49 -18.67 -1.93
C TRP A 147 -7.34 -19.62 -2.26
N ALA A 148 -6.36 -19.79 -1.36
CA ALA A 148 -5.32 -20.80 -1.50
C ALA A 148 -5.87 -22.24 -1.37
N GLY A 149 -6.89 -22.46 -0.54
CA GLY A 149 -7.59 -23.74 -0.39
C GLY A 149 -8.39 -24.13 -1.63
N VAL A 150 -9.17 -23.18 -2.17
CA VAL A 150 -9.93 -23.34 -3.42
C VAL A 150 -9.03 -23.78 -4.60
N GLN A 151 -7.75 -23.39 -4.59
CA GLN A 151 -6.79 -23.81 -5.61
C GLN A 151 -6.27 -25.23 -5.45
N LYS A 152 -6.16 -25.73 -4.22
CA LYS A 152 -5.66 -27.07 -3.91
C LYS A 152 -6.73 -28.14 -4.14
N GLU A 153 -7.98 -27.79 -3.90
CA GLU A 153 -9.10 -28.74 -3.99
C GLU A 153 -9.55 -29.04 -5.41
N GLY A 154 -9.16 -28.23 -6.42
CA GLY A 154 -9.14 -28.59 -7.84
C GLY A 154 -10.46 -29.04 -8.50
N ILE A 155 -11.58 -29.07 -7.78
CA ILE A 155 -12.80 -29.72 -8.23
C ILE A 155 -13.94 -28.69 -8.27
N THR A 156 -14.18 -28.17 -9.46
CA THR A 156 -15.53 -27.75 -9.86
C THR A 156 -15.77 -28.21 -11.29
N TYR A 157 -16.64 -29.22 -11.43
CA TYR A 157 -17.13 -29.71 -12.72
C TYR A 157 -17.76 -28.54 -13.49
N GLY A 158 -17.20 -28.20 -14.66
CA GLY A 158 -17.68 -27.10 -15.52
C GLY A 158 -16.72 -25.90 -15.66
N TRP A 159 -15.63 -25.91 -14.90
CA TRP A 159 -14.61 -24.85 -14.93
C TRP A 159 -13.62 -25.03 -16.10
N GLN A 160 -13.58 -24.07 -17.04
CA GLN A 160 -12.46 -23.97 -17.99
C GLN A 160 -11.47 -22.91 -17.48
N PRO A 161 -10.34 -23.32 -16.87
CA PRO A 161 -9.39 -22.36 -16.32
C PRO A 161 -8.87 -21.44 -17.43
N ARG A 162 -9.11 -20.14 -17.28
CA ARG A 162 -8.63 -19.10 -18.21
C ARG A 162 -7.25 -18.57 -17.81
N ILE A 163 -6.93 -18.68 -16.52
CA ILE A 163 -5.66 -18.27 -15.94
C ILE A 163 -5.16 -19.32 -14.96
N SER A 164 -3.84 -19.36 -14.74
CA SER A 164 -3.24 -20.22 -13.72
C SER A 164 -3.73 -19.84 -12.32
N ASN A 165 -3.87 -20.83 -11.44
CA ASN A 165 -4.18 -20.64 -10.02
C ASN A 165 -3.27 -19.59 -9.35
N GLU A 166 -1.96 -19.65 -9.56
CA GLU A 166 -1.01 -18.67 -9.00
C GLU A 166 -1.36 -17.22 -9.36
N LYS A 167 -1.64 -16.95 -10.65
CA LYS A 167 -2.07 -15.62 -11.10
C LYS A 167 -3.42 -15.19 -10.52
N ARG A 168 -4.34 -16.14 -10.29
CA ARG A 168 -5.62 -15.85 -9.64
C ARG A 168 -5.39 -15.40 -8.20
N LEU A 169 -4.59 -16.16 -7.44
CA LEU A 169 -4.29 -15.82 -6.05
C LEU A 169 -3.57 -14.48 -5.96
N MET A 170 -2.57 -14.29 -6.81
CA MET A 170 -1.82 -13.03 -6.93
C MET A 170 -2.75 -11.83 -7.06
N ILE A 171 -3.63 -11.78 -8.06
CA ILE A 171 -4.45 -10.57 -8.28
C ILE A 171 -5.44 -10.35 -7.13
N ILE A 172 -6.02 -11.44 -6.61
CA ILE A 172 -6.95 -11.38 -5.47
C ILE A 172 -6.26 -10.82 -4.22
N VAL A 173 -5.07 -11.35 -3.91
CA VAL A 173 -4.25 -10.89 -2.78
C VAL A 173 -3.81 -9.45 -2.96
N VAL A 174 -3.35 -9.08 -4.17
CA VAL A 174 -2.96 -7.70 -4.48
C VAL A 174 -4.15 -6.76 -4.28
N GLY A 175 -5.35 -7.14 -4.75
CA GLY A 175 -6.57 -6.37 -4.52
C GLY A 175 -6.84 -6.13 -3.04
N LYS A 176 -6.71 -7.18 -2.22
CA LYS A 176 -6.91 -7.08 -0.76
C LYS A 176 -5.85 -6.20 -0.09
N LEU A 177 -4.58 -6.35 -0.45
CA LEU A 177 -3.50 -5.51 0.08
C LEU A 177 -3.66 -4.04 -0.34
N PHE A 178 -4.21 -3.77 -1.52
CA PHE A 178 -4.53 -2.42 -1.98
C PHE A 178 -5.63 -1.77 -1.14
N GLU A 179 -6.68 -2.50 -0.76
CA GLU A 179 -7.72 -1.98 0.15
C GLU A 179 -7.12 -1.57 1.51
N ILE A 180 -6.19 -2.37 2.01
CA ILE A 180 -5.44 -2.08 3.23
C ILE A 180 -4.61 -0.82 3.02
N LEU A 181 -3.85 -0.72 1.93
CA LEU A 181 -3.05 0.46 1.60
C LEU A 181 -3.93 1.72 1.59
N VAL A 182 -5.03 1.71 0.85
CA VAL A 182 -5.95 2.86 0.78
C VAL A 182 -6.47 3.26 2.15
N THR A 183 -6.79 2.28 3.00
CA THR A 183 -7.23 2.53 4.37
C THR A 183 -6.10 3.16 5.21
N GLU A 184 -4.89 2.62 5.16
CA GLU A 184 -3.73 3.18 5.88
C GLU A 184 -3.39 4.60 5.41
N LEU A 185 -3.39 4.86 4.11
CA LEU A 185 -3.15 6.20 3.57
C LEU A 185 -4.19 7.21 4.08
N ARG A 186 -5.47 6.83 4.11
CA ARG A 186 -6.54 7.69 4.63
C ARG A 186 -6.41 7.93 6.13
N ASN A 187 -6.07 6.90 6.90
CA ASN A 187 -5.89 7.01 8.35
C ASN A 187 -4.73 7.93 8.70
N GLU A 188 -3.60 7.84 7.97
CA GLU A 188 -2.44 8.72 8.17
C GLU A 188 -2.68 10.16 7.70
N LEU A 189 -3.57 10.39 6.73
CA LEU A 189 -4.00 11.74 6.34
C LEU A 189 -4.91 12.38 7.39
N GLN A 190 -5.79 11.58 8.03
CA GLN A 190 -6.73 12.07 9.04
C GLN A 190 -6.10 12.21 10.43
N THR A 191 -5.07 11.40 10.71
CA THR A 191 -4.35 11.41 11.98
C THR A 191 -2.96 11.98 11.70
N PRO A 192 -2.75 13.31 11.71
CA PRO A 192 -1.40 13.85 11.69
C PRO A 192 -0.71 13.28 12.93
N SER A 193 0.25 12.40 12.70
CA SER A 193 0.99 11.68 13.73
C SER A 193 1.43 12.68 14.80
N SER A 194 0.80 12.59 15.96
CA SER A 194 1.21 13.30 17.17
C SER A 194 2.66 12.90 17.45
N THR A 195 3.52 13.92 17.43
CA THR A 195 4.94 13.89 17.82
C THR A 195 5.20 13.12 19.09
#